data_AF-A0A2V9ZIV9-F1
#
_entry.id   AF-A0A2V9ZIV9-F1
#
_cell.length_a   1.000
_cell.length_b   1.000
_cell.length_c   1.000
_cell.angle_alpha   90.00
_cell.angle_beta   90.00
_cell.angle_gamma   90.00
#
_symmetry.space_group_name_H-M   'P 1'
#
loop_
_entity.id
_entity.type
_entity.pdbx_description
1 polymer ?
#
loop_
_entity_poly.entity_id
_entity_poly.type
_entity_poly.pdbx_seq_one_letter_code
_entity_poly.pdbx_strand_id
1 'polypeptide(L)'
;QPKGITPEEIIHRFAAKEKEFKEARDQYTYRQEVKVQTLDGGTVTGEYQEVFDVLFDDKGKRLENVVFAPQSSLENGGISITKEDLSDIRNRLPFVLTSDEINEYNILYVGQQQEDELHCYVFDIAPKTIEKDKRYFQGRVWVDDRDFQIVKTYGKTVPDIRSKKGENLFPKFTTWREQIDNKYWFPTYTKADDTLHFSMQEVHIREIVKYSNYKRFGSNVKITYEGKEIPKGQKAPEPQKQPQQ
;
A
#
# COMPACT_ATOMS: atom_id res chain seq x y z
N GLN A 1 7.64 25.15 14.87
CA GLN A 1 6.47 24.51 15.50
C GLN A 1 5.21 25.10 14.90
N PRO A 2 4.13 24.33 14.70
CA PRO A 2 2.86 24.85 14.19
C PRO A 2 2.20 25.77 15.22
N LYS A 3 1.39 26.73 14.76
CA LYS A 3 0.74 27.71 15.64
C LYS A 3 -0.50 27.09 16.28
N GLY A 4 -0.54 27.06 17.62
CA GLY A 4 -1.73 26.65 18.37
C GLY A 4 -1.94 25.14 18.56
N ILE A 5 -1.02 24.31 18.07
CA ILE A 5 -1.02 22.85 18.31
C ILE A 5 0.44 22.34 18.34
N THR A 6 0.74 21.38 19.21
CA THR A 6 2.08 20.79 19.26
C THR A 6 2.23 19.66 18.23
N PRO A 7 3.46 19.38 17.76
CA PRO A 7 3.74 18.18 16.96
C PRO A 7 3.20 16.90 17.58
N GLU A 8 3.37 16.71 18.89
CA GLU A 8 2.92 15.53 19.62
C GLU A 8 1.39 15.40 19.57
N GLU A 9 0.67 16.51 19.71
CA GLU A 9 -0.78 16.50 19.60
C GLU A 9 -1.25 16.18 18.18
N ILE A 10 -0.59 16.71 17.15
CA ILE A 10 -0.86 16.34 15.75
C ILE A 10 -0.64 14.83 15.56
N ILE A 11 0.45 14.29 16.09
CA ILE A 11 0.78 12.85 16.02
C ILE A 11 -0.33 12.00 16.61
N HIS A 12 -0.80 12.33 17.80
CA HIS A 12 -1.89 11.59 18.44
C HIS A 12 -3.20 11.69 17.65
N ARG A 13 -3.53 12.86 17.11
CA ARG A 13 -4.75 13.07 16.33
C ARG A 13 -4.73 12.28 15.03
N PHE A 14 -3.65 12.35 14.25
CA PHE A 14 -3.61 11.62 12.99
C PHE A 14 -3.55 10.11 13.21
N ALA A 15 -2.85 9.64 14.24
CA ALA A 15 -2.77 8.21 14.53
C ALA A 15 -4.13 7.63 14.96
N ALA A 16 -4.94 8.40 15.68
CA ALA A 16 -6.32 8.04 15.99
C ALA A 16 -7.19 8.01 14.71
N LYS A 17 -7.04 9.00 13.82
CA LYS A 17 -7.75 9.04 12.53
C LYS A 17 -7.38 7.90 11.60
N GLU A 18 -6.10 7.53 11.55
CA GLU A 18 -5.61 6.39 10.79
C GLU A 18 -6.16 5.06 11.34
N LYS A 19 -6.41 4.96 12.66
CA LYS A 19 -7.11 3.81 13.26
C LYS A 19 -8.57 3.74 12.82
N GLU A 20 -9.31 4.84 12.92
CA GLU A 20 -10.69 4.93 12.40
C GLU A 20 -10.75 4.59 10.90
N PHE A 21 -9.78 5.07 10.12
CA PHE A 21 -9.68 4.79 8.69
C PHE A 21 -9.42 3.31 8.41
N LYS A 22 -8.52 2.66 9.16
CA LYS A 22 -8.23 1.23 9.01
C LYS A 22 -9.48 0.39 9.19
N GLU A 23 -10.25 0.66 10.24
CA GLU A 23 -11.54 -0.02 10.51
C GLU A 23 -12.57 0.26 9.43
N ALA A 24 -12.63 1.51 8.95
CA ALA A 24 -13.54 1.89 7.87
C ALA A 24 -13.19 1.19 6.56
N ARG A 25 -11.91 1.06 6.21
CA ARG A 25 -11.44 0.46 4.97
C ARG A 25 -11.88 -1.00 4.81
N ASP A 26 -11.96 -1.74 5.91
CA ASP A 26 -12.47 -3.12 5.91
C ASP A 26 -13.95 -3.21 5.48
N GLN A 27 -14.66 -2.07 5.45
CA GLN A 27 -16.03 -1.97 4.97
C GLN A 27 -16.10 -1.52 3.50
N TYR A 28 -15.01 -1.52 2.75
CA TYR A 28 -15.03 -1.15 1.33
C TYR A 28 -14.53 -2.27 0.44
N THR A 29 -15.20 -2.41 -0.70
CA THR A 29 -14.71 -3.15 -1.85
C THR A 29 -14.03 -2.19 -2.83
N TYR A 30 -13.02 -2.64 -3.53
CA TYR A 30 -12.31 -1.84 -4.54
C TYR A 30 -11.59 -2.73 -5.55
N ARG A 31 -11.27 -2.18 -6.72
CA ARG A 31 -10.38 -2.79 -7.70
C ARG A 31 -8.96 -2.32 -7.48
N GLN A 32 -8.02 -3.25 -7.38
CA GLN A 32 -6.59 -2.98 -7.31
C GLN A 32 -5.90 -3.45 -8.58
N GLU A 33 -5.22 -2.54 -9.28
CA GLU A 33 -4.39 -2.86 -10.43
C GLU A 33 -2.93 -2.68 -10.02
N VAL A 34 -2.11 -3.70 -10.23
CA VAL A 34 -0.69 -3.72 -9.91
C VAL A 34 0.07 -3.89 -11.22
N LYS A 35 1.04 -3.02 -11.48
CA LYS A 35 1.95 -3.13 -12.61
C LYS A 35 3.37 -2.85 -12.13
N VAL A 36 4.26 -3.80 -12.34
CA VAL A 36 5.69 -3.69 -12.01
C VAL A 36 6.47 -3.91 -13.29
N GLN A 37 7.38 -3.00 -13.59
CA GLN A 37 8.21 -3.02 -14.79
C GLN A 37 9.67 -2.87 -14.41
N THR A 38 10.54 -3.58 -15.11
CA THR A 38 11.98 -3.26 -15.17
C THR A 38 12.25 -2.45 -16.42
N LEU A 39 13.24 -1.55 -16.35
CA LEU A 39 13.56 -0.64 -17.44
C LEU A 39 15.06 -0.65 -17.77
N ASP A 40 15.37 -0.44 -19.04
CA ASP A 40 16.67 0.04 -19.52
C ASP A 40 16.46 1.42 -20.16
N GLY A 41 16.81 2.46 -19.41
CA GLY A 41 16.41 3.83 -19.70
C GLY A 41 14.88 3.99 -19.74
N GLY A 42 14.33 4.19 -20.93
CA GLY A 42 12.87 4.30 -21.14
C GLY A 42 12.19 3.01 -21.60
N THR A 43 12.96 1.98 -21.92
CA THR A 43 12.47 0.75 -22.54
C THR A 43 12.10 -0.28 -21.48
N VAL A 44 10.89 -0.83 -21.53
CA VAL A 44 10.47 -1.91 -20.63
C VAL A 44 11.18 -3.21 -21.02
N THR A 45 11.91 -3.80 -20.08
CA THR A 45 12.65 -5.07 -20.26
C THR A 45 11.94 -6.28 -19.67
N GLY A 46 11.00 -6.05 -18.76
CA GLY A 46 10.17 -7.06 -18.12
C GLY A 46 8.95 -6.41 -17.46
N GLU A 47 7.84 -7.13 -17.42
CA GLU A 47 6.59 -6.66 -16.83
C GLU A 47 5.89 -7.78 -16.04
N TYR A 48 5.36 -7.39 -14.88
CA TYR A 48 4.39 -8.13 -14.10
C TYR A 48 3.12 -7.28 -13.98
N GLN A 49 1.96 -7.89 -14.16
CA GLN A 49 0.67 -7.20 -14.01
C GLN A 49 -0.36 -8.13 -13.38
N GLU A 50 -1.06 -7.64 -12.36
CA GLU A 50 -2.23 -8.31 -11.80
C GLU A 50 -3.34 -7.31 -11.46
N VAL A 51 -4.59 -7.71 -11.67
CA VAL A 51 -5.78 -6.94 -11.31
C VAL A 51 -6.67 -7.79 -10.43
N PHE A 52 -7.07 -7.23 -9.29
CA PHE A 52 -7.90 -7.89 -8.29
C PHE A 52 -9.14 -7.07 -7.98
N ASP A 53 -10.27 -7.73 -7.77
CA ASP A 53 -11.35 -7.16 -6.97
C ASP A 53 -11.13 -7.58 -5.50
N VAL A 54 -10.96 -6.58 -4.64
CA VAL A 54 -10.67 -6.74 -3.21
C VAL A 54 -11.96 -6.58 -2.40
N LEU A 55 -12.19 -7.54 -1.51
CA LEU A 55 -13.31 -7.57 -0.57
C LEU A 55 -12.80 -7.97 0.81
N PHE A 56 -13.64 -7.80 1.84
CA PHE A 56 -13.37 -8.26 3.19
C PHE A 56 -14.55 -9.08 3.70
N ASP A 57 -14.24 -10.16 4.42
CA ASP A 57 -15.28 -10.97 5.10
C ASP A 57 -15.75 -10.33 6.41
N ASP A 58 -16.70 -10.96 7.09
CA ASP A 58 -17.27 -10.53 8.37
C ASP A 58 -16.25 -10.49 9.53
N LYS A 59 -15.05 -11.02 9.31
CA LYS A 59 -13.92 -11.02 10.26
C LYS A 59 -12.81 -10.06 9.85
N GLY A 60 -13.03 -9.24 8.83
CA GLY A 60 -12.02 -8.31 8.30
C GLY A 60 -10.91 -9.02 7.51
N LYS A 61 -11.10 -10.29 7.13
CA LYS A 61 -10.11 -10.99 6.30
C LYS A 61 -10.25 -10.50 4.86
N ARG A 62 -9.13 -10.01 4.32
CA ARG A 62 -9.01 -9.65 2.91
C ARG A 62 -9.21 -10.87 2.01
N LEU A 63 -10.13 -10.73 1.06
CA LEU A 63 -10.40 -11.66 -0.03
C LEU A 63 -10.01 -10.98 -1.34
N GLU A 64 -9.41 -11.73 -2.26
CA GLU A 64 -8.95 -11.23 -3.55
C GLU A 64 -9.52 -12.12 -4.65
N ASN A 65 -10.24 -11.52 -5.60
CA ASN A 65 -10.67 -12.20 -6.82
C ASN A 65 -9.82 -11.70 -7.98
N VAL A 66 -9.03 -12.58 -8.60
CA VAL A 66 -8.18 -12.24 -9.73
C VAL A 66 -9.06 -12.00 -10.97
N VAL A 67 -8.96 -10.81 -11.54
CA VAL A 67 -9.69 -10.39 -12.75
C VAL A 67 -8.80 -10.52 -13.98
N PHE A 68 -7.51 -10.26 -13.83
CA PHE A 68 -6.52 -10.32 -14.91
C PHE A 68 -5.13 -10.59 -14.33
N ALA A 69 -4.43 -11.58 -14.87
CA ALA A 69 -3.08 -11.97 -14.46
C ALA A 69 -2.35 -12.65 -15.64
N PRO A 70 -1.79 -11.89 -16.60
CA PRO A 70 -1.01 -12.45 -17.69
C PRO A 70 0.29 -13.07 -17.17
N GLN A 71 0.93 -13.88 -18.02
CA GLN A 71 2.25 -14.44 -17.73
C GLN A 71 3.26 -13.30 -17.50
N SER A 72 3.94 -13.32 -16.37
CA SER A 72 5.01 -12.37 -16.05
C SER A 72 6.21 -12.57 -16.96
N SER A 73 6.83 -11.46 -17.36
CA SER A 73 8.12 -11.41 -18.06
C SER A 73 9.20 -10.73 -17.22
N LEU A 74 8.93 -10.44 -15.95
CA LEU A 74 9.80 -9.64 -15.08
C LEU A 74 11.21 -10.25 -14.93
N GLU A 75 11.31 -11.58 -14.98
CA GLU A 75 12.59 -12.31 -14.92
C GLU A 75 13.55 -11.93 -16.06
N ASN A 76 13.03 -11.51 -17.22
CA ASN A 76 13.84 -11.00 -18.33
C ASN A 76 14.59 -9.72 -17.95
N GLY A 77 14.05 -8.96 -16.99
CA GLY A 77 14.64 -7.77 -16.40
C GLY A 77 15.53 -8.01 -15.20
N GLY A 78 15.82 -9.27 -14.86
CA GLY A 78 16.76 -9.65 -13.81
C GLY A 78 16.19 -9.73 -12.39
N ILE A 79 14.87 -9.60 -12.22
CA ILE A 79 14.18 -9.75 -10.92
C ILE A 79 12.88 -10.55 -11.06
N SER A 80 12.38 -11.08 -9.96
CA SER A 80 11.06 -11.70 -9.87
C SER A 80 10.25 -11.08 -8.75
N ILE A 81 8.93 -11.15 -8.84
CA ILE A 81 8.05 -10.75 -7.74
C ILE A 81 8.11 -11.80 -6.64
N THR A 82 8.44 -11.37 -5.43
CA THR A 82 8.52 -12.22 -4.25
C THR A 82 7.22 -12.17 -3.43
N LYS A 83 7.10 -13.07 -2.44
CA LYS A 83 5.97 -13.05 -1.50
C LYS A 83 5.97 -11.80 -0.64
N GLU A 84 7.16 -11.30 -0.32
CA GLU A 84 7.40 -10.08 0.42
C GLU A 84 6.87 -8.87 -0.37
N ASP A 85 7.14 -8.78 -1.68
CA ASP A 85 6.64 -7.69 -2.53
C ASP A 85 5.11 -7.71 -2.59
N LEU A 86 4.51 -8.88 -2.80
CA LEU A 86 3.07 -9.05 -2.78
C LEU A 86 2.45 -8.71 -1.41
N SER A 87 3.16 -8.97 -0.31
CA SER A 87 2.72 -8.56 1.02
C SER A 87 2.74 -7.05 1.18
N ASP A 88 3.74 -6.37 0.63
CA ASP A 88 3.85 -4.90 0.69
C ASP A 88 2.83 -4.20 -0.18
N ILE A 89 2.61 -4.68 -1.39
CA ILE A 89 1.56 -4.18 -2.29
C ILE A 89 0.18 -4.22 -1.60
N ARG A 90 -0.06 -5.26 -0.79
CA ARG A 90 -1.30 -5.42 -0.03
C ARG A 90 -1.35 -4.53 1.21
N ASN A 91 -0.27 -4.46 1.97
CA ASN A 91 -0.30 -4.03 3.37
C ASN A 91 0.57 -2.79 3.69
N ARG A 92 1.58 -2.48 2.88
CA ARG A 92 2.54 -1.39 3.13
C ARG A 92 2.40 -0.21 2.18
N LEU A 93 2.20 -0.43 0.88
CA LEU A 93 1.96 0.66 -0.07
C LEU A 93 0.76 1.56 0.31
N PRO A 94 -0.39 1.03 0.79
CA PRO A 94 -1.48 1.87 1.27
C PRO A 94 -1.24 2.43 2.69
N PHE A 95 0.02 2.43 3.16
CA PHE A 95 0.53 2.72 4.52
C PHE A 95 -0.45 3.44 5.43
N VAL A 96 -0.70 2.86 6.60
CA VAL A 96 -1.46 3.44 7.70
C VAL A 96 -0.56 3.44 8.92
N LEU A 97 -0.59 4.50 9.73
CA LEU A 97 0.12 4.56 11.01
C LEU A 97 -0.87 4.80 12.14
N THR A 98 -1.31 3.73 12.80
CA THR A 98 -2.35 3.83 13.84
C THR A 98 -1.78 4.18 15.21
N SER A 99 -2.67 4.58 16.13
CA SER A 99 -2.34 4.80 17.55
C SER A 99 -1.68 3.58 18.24
N ASP A 100 -1.88 2.38 17.70
CA ASP A 100 -1.31 1.15 18.26
C ASP A 100 0.15 0.98 17.83
N GLU A 101 0.56 1.59 16.73
CA GLU A 101 1.86 1.41 16.07
C GLU A 101 2.79 2.61 16.26
N ILE A 102 2.29 3.82 16.57
CA ILE A 102 3.11 5.05 16.70
C ILE A 102 4.28 4.91 17.69
N ASN A 103 4.13 4.08 18.72
CA ASN A 103 5.20 3.87 19.72
C ASN A 103 6.41 3.13 19.16
N GLU A 104 6.27 2.46 18.01
CA GLU A 104 7.35 1.77 17.32
C GLU A 104 8.19 2.70 16.42
N TYR A 105 7.75 3.95 16.23
CA TYR A 105 8.36 4.89 15.29
C TYR A 105 8.92 6.13 15.98
N ASN A 106 10.04 6.62 15.48
CA ASN A 106 10.46 8.01 15.64
C ASN A 106 9.71 8.84 14.61
N ILE A 107 8.92 9.80 15.08
CA ILE A 107 8.07 10.66 14.24
C ILE A 107 8.52 12.10 14.48
N LEU A 108 9.14 12.71 13.48
CA LEU A 108 9.77 14.02 13.57
C LEU A 108 9.02 15.03 12.72
N TYR A 109 8.54 16.11 13.35
CA TYR A 109 7.89 17.19 12.62
C TYR A 109 8.91 17.99 11.80
N VAL A 110 8.63 18.08 10.50
CA VAL A 110 9.48 18.77 9.52
C VAL A 110 9.01 20.19 9.28
N GLY A 111 7.69 20.41 9.21
CA GLY A 111 7.12 21.70 8.89
C GLY A 111 5.72 21.60 8.29
N GLN A 112 5.33 22.64 7.55
CA GLN A 112 4.08 22.68 6.79
C GLN A 112 4.39 22.80 5.31
N GLN A 113 3.61 22.15 4.46
CA GLN A 113 3.74 22.20 3.01
C GLN A 113 2.37 22.24 2.35
N GLN A 114 2.28 22.94 1.22
CA GLN A 114 1.12 22.88 0.34
C GLN A 114 1.22 21.61 -0.53
N GLU A 115 0.19 20.78 -0.53
CA GLU A 115 0.03 19.63 -1.43
C GLU A 115 -1.26 19.84 -2.22
N ASP A 116 -1.14 20.24 -3.49
CA ASP A 116 -2.24 20.67 -4.35
C ASP A 116 -3.13 21.73 -3.66
N GLU A 117 -4.36 21.39 -3.27
CA GLU A 117 -5.31 22.28 -2.58
C GLU A 117 -5.23 22.17 -1.03
N LEU A 118 -4.42 21.25 -0.50
CA LEU A 118 -4.34 20.92 0.92
C LEU A 118 -3.15 21.60 1.60
N HIS A 119 -3.38 22.06 2.82
CA HIS A 119 -2.32 22.52 3.72
C HIS A 119 -1.98 21.38 4.66
N CYS A 120 -0.72 20.93 4.63
CA CYS A 120 -0.32 19.71 5.33
C CYS A 120 0.73 19.99 6.41
N TYR A 121 0.60 19.31 7.54
CA TYR A 121 1.71 19.03 8.44
C TYR A 121 2.57 17.90 7.86
N VAL A 122 3.90 18.04 7.95
CA VAL A 122 4.85 17.10 7.36
C VAL A 122 5.68 16.46 8.44
N PHE A 123 5.79 15.12 8.39
CA PHE A 123 6.55 14.34 9.35
C PHE A 123 7.48 13.35 8.66
N ASP A 124 8.71 13.23 9.15
CA ASP A 124 9.61 12.12 8.86
C ASP A 124 9.37 10.99 9.87
N ILE A 125 9.28 9.76 9.37
CA ILE A 125 8.96 8.55 10.10
C ILE A 125 10.06 7.52 9.85
N ALA A 126 10.60 6.97 10.94
CA ALA A 126 11.52 5.84 10.90
C ALA A 126 11.26 4.90 12.07
N PRO A 127 11.36 3.57 11.88
CA PRO A 127 11.22 2.63 13.00
C PRO A 127 12.31 2.88 14.05
N LYS A 128 11.95 2.78 15.33
CA LYS A 128 12.90 2.90 16.45
C LYS A 128 13.90 1.75 16.46
N THR A 129 13.41 0.55 16.14
CA THR A 129 14.17 -0.69 16.10
C THR A 129 13.65 -1.55 14.97
N ILE A 130 14.55 -2.26 14.30
CA ILE A 130 14.18 -3.28 13.31
C ILE A 130 14.13 -4.63 14.02
N GLU A 131 12.92 -5.11 14.30
CA GLU A 131 12.72 -6.46 14.80
C GLU A 131 12.84 -7.50 13.69
N LYS A 132 13.35 -8.68 14.05
CA LYS A 132 13.47 -9.79 13.10
C LYS A 132 12.09 -10.19 12.59
N ASP A 133 12.01 -10.47 11.28
CA ASP A 133 10.80 -10.92 10.58
C ASP A 133 9.64 -9.90 10.59
N LYS A 134 9.90 -8.64 10.99
CA LYS A 134 8.94 -7.54 10.95
C LYS A 134 9.33 -6.52 9.88
N ARG A 135 8.32 -5.96 9.22
CA ARG A 135 8.46 -4.97 8.14
C ARG A 135 7.88 -3.64 8.58
N TYR A 136 8.58 -2.56 8.26
CA TYR A 136 8.26 -1.20 8.67
C TYR A 136 8.24 -0.26 7.47
N PHE A 137 7.61 0.89 7.61
CA PHE A 137 7.75 1.99 6.66
C PHE A 137 8.83 2.96 7.15
N GLN A 138 9.65 3.47 6.24
CA GLN A 138 10.56 4.56 6.52
C GLN A 138 10.44 5.62 5.43
N GLY A 139 10.15 6.86 5.82
CA GLY A 139 9.90 7.92 4.85
C GLY A 139 9.26 9.15 5.47
N ARG A 140 8.44 9.83 4.68
CA ARG A 140 7.75 11.07 4.99
C ARG A 140 6.26 10.92 4.76
N VAL A 141 5.46 11.57 5.59
CA VAL A 141 4.01 11.66 5.44
C VAL A 141 3.54 13.10 5.49
N TRP A 142 2.47 13.38 4.74
CA TRP A 142 1.75 14.63 4.74
C TRP A 142 0.38 14.39 5.34
N VAL A 143 0.07 15.12 6.39
CA VAL A 143 -1.16 15.04 7.17
C VAL A 143 -1.93 16.33 6.95
N ASP A 144 -3.16 16.24 6.42
CA ASP A 144 -4.03 17.40 6.23
C ASP A 144 -4.28 18.12 7.56
N ASP A 145 -4.20 19.46 7.55
CA ASP A 145 -4.27 20.28 8.77
C ASP A 145 -5.70 20.51 9.31
N ARG A 146 -6.72 20.08 8.58
CA ARG A 146 -8.13 20.17 8.97
C ARG A 146 -8.61 18.85 9.55
N ASP A 147 -8.36 17.77 8.84
CA ASP A 147 -8.93 16.45 9.10
C ASP A 147 -7.99 15.57 9.94
N PHE A 148 -6.71 15.94 10.01
CA PHE A 148 -5.63 15.13 10.57
C PHE A 148 -5.52 13.75 9.92
N GLN A 149 -5.82 13.63 8.62
CA GLN A 149 -5.65 12.37 7.89
C GLN A 149 -4.38 12.43 7.04
N ILE A 150 -3.70 11.29 6.90
CA ILE A 150 -2.59 11.20 5.96
C ILE A 150 -3.18 11.28 4.55
N VAL A 151 -2.64 12.17 3.71
CA VAL A 151 -3.08 12.39 2.32
C VAL A 151 -2.02 11.99 1.30
N LYS A 152 -0.75 11.95 1.72
CA LYS A 152 0.37 11.51 0.88
C LYS A 152 1.45 10.86 1.74
N THR A 153 2.12 9.86 1.18
CA THR A 153 3.29 9.22 1.79
C THR A 153 4.40 9.10 0.74
N TYR A 154 5.65 9.23 1.16
CA TYR A 154 6.83 8.98 0.33
C TYR A 154 7.89 8.25 1.15
N GLY A 155 8.31 7.07 0.73
CA GLY A 155 9.27 6.29 1.50
C GLY A 155 9.44 4.91 0.93
N LYS A 156 9.97 3.99 1.72
CA LYS A 156 10.11 2.58 1.34
C LYS A 156 9.77 1.68 2.51
N THR A 157 9.51 0.42 2.20
CA THR A 157 9.52 -0.63 3.21
C THR A 157 10.95 -0.95 3.65
N VAL A 158 11.14 -1.18 4.94
CA VAL A 158 12.42 -1.57 5.54
C VAL A 158 12.22 -2.75 6.50
N PRO A 159 13.25 -3.59 6.72
CA PRO A 159 14.56 -3.57 6.05
C PRO A 159 14.51 -4.18 4.65
N ASP A 160 15.48 -3.82 3.81
CA ASP A 160 15.83 -4.65 2.65
C ASP A 160 16.33 -6.02 3.13
N ILE A 161 16.04 -7.07 2.37
CA ILE A 161 16.46 -8.43 2.69
C ILE A 161 17.76 -8.70 1.94
N ARG A 162 18.84 -8.92 2.68
CA ARG A 162 20.11 -9.39 2.11
C ARG A 162 20.58 -10.61 2.89
N SER A 163 20.74 -11.73 2.19
CA SER A 163 21.12 -13.00 2.80
C SER A 163 22.02 -13.82 1.87
N LYS A 164 22.61 -14.90 2.41
CA LYS A 164 23.34 -15.87 1.58
C LYS A 164 22.47 -16.56 0.51
N LYS A 165 21.13 -16.52 0.66
CA LYS A 165 20.19 -17.14 -0.27
C LYS A 165 19.71 -16.19 -1.38
N GLY A 166 20.13 -14.92 -1.33
CA GLY A 166 19.69 -13.90 -2.27
C GLY A 166 19.30 -12.60 -1.56
N GLU A 167 18.89 -11.65 -2.38
CA GLU A 167 18.54 -10.30 -2.00
C GLU A 167 17.12 -9.98 -2.47
N ASN A 168 16.38 -9.24 -1.65
CA ASN A 168 15.15 -8.57 -2.07
C ASN A 168 15.19 -7.13 -1.55
N LEU A 169 15.12 -6.16 -2.47
CA LEU A 169 15.21 -4.74 -2.18
C LEU A 169 13.89 -4.07 -2.52
N PHE A 170 13.44 -3.15 -1.69
CA PHE A 170 12.15 -2.49 -1.85
C PHE A 170 12.33 -1.06 -2.39
N PRO A 171 11.64 -0.68 -3.47
CA PRO A 171 11.80 0.65 -4.05
C PRO A 171 11.17 1.72 -3.17
N LYS A 172 11.64 2.95 -3.31
CA LYS A 172 10.92 4.11 -2.77
C LYS A 172 9.68 4.37 -3.61
N PHE A 173 8.55 4.49 -2.93
CA PHE A 173 7.26 4.78 -3.53
C PHE A 173 6.67 6.07 -2.97
N THR A 174 5.78 6.67 -3.75
CA THR A 174 4.84 7.69 -3.29
C THR A 174 3.43 7.13 -3.38
N THR A 175 2.63 7.26 -2.33
CA THR A 175 1.20 6.96 -2.35
C THR A 175 0.42 8.25 -2.16
N TRP A 176 -0.53 8.50 -3.05
CA TRP A 176 -1.50 9.59 -2.97
C TRP A 176 -2.85 9.03 -2.57
N ARG A 177 -3.54 9.80 -1.73
CA ARG A 177 -4.88 9.48 -1.27
C ARG A 177 -5.86 10.54 -1.76
N GLU A 178 -7.08 10.13 -2.01
CA GLU A 178 -8.20 11.01 -2.35
C GLU A 178 -9.35 10.78 -1.39
N GLN A 179 -10.18 11.80 -1.22
CA GLN A 179 -11.36 11.72 -0.37
C GLN A 179 -12.46 10.89 -1.05
N ILE A 180 -12.88 9.80 -0.40
CA ILE A 180 -14.02 8.97 -0.83
C ILE A 180 -15.16 9.14 0.17
N ASP A 181 -16.39 9.18 -0.36
CA ASP A 181 -17.64 9.41 0.39
C ASP A 181 -17.60 10.67 1.30
N ASN A 182 -16.79 11.67 0.90
CA ASN A 182 -16.55 12.93 1.64
C ASN A 182 -16.16 12.71 3.11
N LYS A 183 -15.51 11.57 3.42
CA LYS A 183 -15.24 11.20 4.82
C LYS A 183 -13.82 10.70 5.07
N TYR A 184 -13.27 9.86 4.19
CA TYR A 184 -11.95 9.26 4.43
C TYR A 184 -11.05 9.43 3.22
N TRP A 185 -9.76 9.62 3.49
CA TRP A 185 -8.70 9.67 2.49
C TRP A 185 -8.20 8.27 2.16
N PHE A 186 -8.68 7.68 1.07
CA PHE A 186 -8.28 6.36 0.60
C PHE A 186 -7.10 6.46 -0.37
N PRO A 187 -6.16 5.50 -0.37
CA PRO A 187 -5.14 5.43 -1.41
C PRO A 187 -5.82 5.23 -2.77
N THR A 188 -5.41 6.00 -3.77
CA THR A 188 -5.94 5.86 -5.15
C THR A 188 -4.83 5.57 -6.14
N TYR A 189 -3.62 6.01 -5.83
CA TYR A 189 -2.47 5.86 -6.69
C TYR A 189 -1.19 5.66 -5.87
N THR A 190 -0.38 4.68 -6.23
CA THR A 190 0.99 4.51 -5.75
C THR A 190 1.92 4.42 -6.95
N LYS A 191 3.06 5.12 -6.88
CA LYS A 191 4.11 5.05 -7.89
C LYS A 191 5.47 4.87 -7.23
N ALA A 192 6.25 3.91 -7.70
CA ALA A 192 7.69 3.86 -7.50
C ALA A 192 8.38 4.01 -8.87
N ASP A 193 9.49 4.74 -8.89
CA ASP A 193 10.40 4.85 -10.03
C ASP A 193 11.79 5.03 -9.41
N ASP A 194 12.52 3.93 -9.26
CA ASP A 194 13.72 3.83 -8.41
C ASP A 194 14.74 2.86 -9.03
N THR A 195 16.00 2.97 -8.63
CA THR A 195 17.05 2.03 -9.02
C THR A 195 17.42 1.17 -7.82
N LEU A 196 17.18 -0.14 -7.93
CA LEU A 196 17.52 -1.10 -6.89
C LEU A 196 18.96 -1.58 -7.07
N HIS A 197 19.80 -1.31 -6.07
CA HIS A 197 21.23 -1.67 -6.09
C HIS A 197 21.48 -3.04 -5.44
N PHE A 198 21.27 -4.10 -6.22
CA PHE A 198 21.64 -5.47 -5.83
C PHE A 198 23.17 -5.62 -5.83
N SER A 199 23.69 -6.65 -5.16
CA SER A 199 25.13 -6.89 -5.05
C SER A 199 25.80 -7.19 -6.39
N MET A 200 25.04 -7.72 -7.36
CA MET A 200 25.56 -8.16 -8.66
C MET A 200 25.07 -7.33 -9.86
N GLN A 201 24.07 -6.47 -9.65
CA GLN A 201 23.45 -5.67 -10.73
C GLN A 201 22.65 -4.50 -10.15
N GLU A 202 22.35 -3.53 -10.99
CA GLU A 202 21.36 -2.50 -10.71
C GLU A 202 20.12 -2.76 -11.57
N VAL A 203 18.94 -2.51 -11.00
CA VAL A 203 17.67 -2.70 -11.72
C VAL A 203 16.83 -1.45 -11.57
N HIS A 204 16.60 -0.75 -12.68
CA HIS A 204 15.64 0.34 -12.71
C HIS A 204 14.24 -0.25 -12.72
N ILE A 205 13.47 0.03 -11.66
CA ILE A 205 12.11 -0.47 -11.48
C ILE A 205 11.11 0.68 -11.55
N ARG A 206 9.98 0.43 -12.20
CA ARG A 206 8.78 1.25 -12.11
C ARG A 206 7.64 0.41 -11.61
N GLU A 207 7.05 0.83 -10.50
CA GLU A 207 5.85 0.22 -9.93
C GLU A 207 4.71 1.21 -9.97
N ILE A 208 3.54 0.75 -10.41
CA ILE A 208 2.30 1.52 -10.39
C ILE A 208 1.23 0.64 -9.76
N VAL A 209 0.60 1.14 -8.72
CA VAL A 209 -0.60 0.53 -8.12
C VAL A 209 -1.75 1.52 -8.18
N LYS A 210 -2.87 1.10 -8.75
CA LYS A 210 -4.10 1.90 -8.78
C LYS A 210 -5.16 1.25 -7.92
N TYR A 211 -5.88 2.06 -7.17
CA TYR A 211 -7.01 1.65 -6.38
C TYR A 211 -8.24 2.42 -6.87
N SER A 212 -9.25 1.70 -7.34
CA SER A 212 -10.42 2.31 -7.99
C SER A 212 -11.72 1.65 -7.55
N ASN A 213 -12.85 2.26 -7.89
CA ASN A 213 -14.18 1.71 -7.65
C ASN A 213 -14.46 1.38 -6.17
N TYR A 214 -14.00 2.24 -5.26
CA TYR A 214 -14.34 2.14 -3.85
C TYR A 214 -15.86 2.14 -3.66
N LYS A 215 -16.38 1.09 -3.00
CA LYS A 215 -17.80 0.95 -2.66
C LYS A 215 -17.96 0.41 -1.26
N ARG A 216 -18.66 1.16 -0.42
CA ARG A 216 -18.96 0.77 0.95
C ARG A 216 -19.91 -0.44 0.98
N PHE A 217 -19.56 -1.43 1.79
CA PHE A 217 -20.38 -2.57 2.14
C PHE A 217 -21.54 -2.08 3.02
N GLY A 218 -22.74 -1.93 2.42
CA GLY A 218 -23.86 -1.30 3.13
C GLY A 218 -25.21 -1.22 2.41
N SER A 219 -25.30 -1.50 1.11
CA SER A 219 -26.59 -1.67 0.42
C SER A 219 -26.39 -2.45 -0.88
N ASN A 220 -27.09 -3.58 -1.02
CA ASN A 220 -27.23 -4.36 -2.26
C ASN A 220 -25.97 -4.69 -3.10
N VAL A 221 -24.83 -5.02 -2.47
CA VAL A 221 -23.70 -5.61 -3.22
C VAL A 221 -24.00 -7.08 -3.49
N LYS A 222 -24.29 -7.40 -4.76
CA LYS A 222 -24.33 -8.75 -5.30
C LYS A 222 -22.90 -9.19 -5.56
N ILE A 223 -22.40 -10.13 -4.76
CA ILE A 223 -21.08 -10.72 -4.91
C ILE A 223 -21.16 -11.70 -6.08
N THR A 224 -20.45 -11.45 -7.19
CA THR A 224 -20.44 -12.39 -8.33
C THR A 224 -19.13 -13.17 -8.38
N TYR A 225 -19.21 -14.49 -8.43
CA TYR A 225 -18.12 -15.43 -8.70
C TYR A 225 -18.38 -16.08 -10.06
N GLU A 226 -17.45 -15.95 -11.01
CA GLU A 226 -17.62 -16.47 -12.39
C GLU A 226 -18.96 -16.06 -13.04
N GLY A 227 -19.44 -14.84 -12.76
CA GLY A 227 -20.73 -14.35 -13.26
C GLY A 227 -21.96 -14.87 -12.51
N LYS A 228 -21.80 -15.59 -11.39
CA LYS A 228 -22.91 -16.09 -10.54
C LYS A 228 -22.91 -15.42 -9.17
N GLU A 229 -24.08 -14.98 -8.73
CA GLU A 229 -24.26 -14.38 -7.40
C GLU A 229 -23.97 -15.41 -6.29
N ILE A 230 -23.03 -15.11 -5.39
CA ILE A 230 -22.81 -15.86 -4.16
C ILE A 230 -23.82 -15.34 -3.11
N PRO A 231 -24.70 -16.20 -2.56
CA PRO A 231 -25.60 -15.82 -1.49
C PRO A 231 -24.84 -15.38 -0.23
N LYS A 232 -25.34 -14.31 0.43
CA LYS A 232 -24.79 -13.84 1.72
C LYS A 232 -24.74 -15.00 2.72
N GLY A 233 -23.54 -15.28 3.26
CA GLY A 233 -23.33 -16.26 4.34
C GLY A 233 -22.79 -17.62 3.91
N GLN A 234 -22.48 -17.86 2.64
CA GLN A 234 -21.76 -19.07 2.22
C GLN A 234 -20.27 -18.77 2.00
N LYS A 235 -19.41 -19.64 2.53
CA LYS A 235 -17.96 -19.60 2.28
C LYS A 235 -17.71 -19.65 0.77
N ALA A 236 -16.84 -18.78 0.28
CA ALA A 236 -16.31 -18.92 -1.08
C ALA A 236 -15.72 -20.33 -1.24
N PRO A 237 -15.98 -21.02 -2.37
CA PRO A 237 -15.37 -22.32 -2.62
C PRO A 237 -13.84 -22.18 -2.56
N GLU A 238 -13.19 -23.15 -1.91
CA GLU A 238 -11.73 -23.16 -1.78
C GLU A 238 -11.09 -23.12 -3.18
N PRO A 239 -10.02 -22.33 -3.37
CA PRO A 239 -9.33 -22.27 -4.65
C PRO A 239 -8.86 -23.68 -5.03
N GLN A 240 -9.36 -24.20 -6.14
CA GLN A 240 -8.84 -25.41 -6.74
C GLN A 240 -7.36 -25.17 -7.03
N LYS A 241 -6.49 -25.96 -6.39
CA LYS A 241 -5.08 -26.02 -6.75
C LYS A 241 -4.99 -26.40 -8.22
N GLN A 242 -4.57 -25.47 -9.07
CA GLN A 242 -4.16 -25.83 -10.42
C GLN A 242 -2.94 -26.76 -10.31
N PRO A 243 -2.93 -27.90 -11.03
CA PRO A 243 -1.77 -28.76 -11.05
C PRO A 243 -0.58 -28.02 -11.66
N GLN A 244 0.54 -28.03 -10.96
CA GLN A 244 1.83 -27.60 -11.49
C GLN A 244 2.13 -28.41 -12.75
N GLN A 245 2.31 -27.72 -13.88
CA GLN A 245 3.07 -28.22 -15.02
C GLN A 245 4.34 -27.38 -15.14
#